data_AF-A0A9P3UP20-F1
#
_entry.id   AF-A0A9P3UP20-F1
#
_cell.length_a   1.000
_cell.length_b   1.000
_cell.length_c   1.000
_cell.angle_alpha   90.00
_cell.angle_beta   90.00
_cell.angle_gamma   90.00
#
_symmetry.space_group_name_H-M   'P 1'
#
loop_
_entity.id
_entity.type
_entity.pdbx_description
1 polymer ?
#
loop_
_entity_poly.entity_id
_entity_poly.type
_entity_poly.pdbx_seq_one_letter_code
_entity_poly.pdbx_strand_id
1 'polypeptide(L)'
;MRPTTNSYAVAISVASVIYNGAEGAVSIGLGADAGSRSLVFFGIQSGIEVLSAILVLWRFRKIAKPGEERSLVLAPDQLKFEKWGTLGIGILLLVLAIATEATSISALARRDIPDSSTSSLIVSSTALVFMILIWLPKRYLAKALDSSVMRGEAICSLSCIQLTLVLFIGSLVFKVWKGGWWVDSATAIALGLFFAWDGVKMVRNSIVCTIKLLQANILAKDSGSACLADFGLTSVSDGNIIFCDDILVVGNFRKRHNQMASLRDLGHPSSVEEVYKKLVK
;
A
#
# COMPACT_ATOMS: atom_id res chain seq x y z
N MET A 1 -15.21 -29.74 -8.36
CA MET A 1 -14.42 -29.12 -7.27
C MET A 1 -14.88 -27.69 -7.12
N ARG A 2 -15.38 -27.28 -5.94
CA ARG A 2 -15.73 -25.88 -5.70
C ARG A 2 -14.42 -25.09 -5.57
N PRO A 3 -14.18 -24.05 -6.39
CA PRO A 3 -13.00 -23.21 -6.21
C PRO A 3 -12.99 -22.67 -4.78
N THR A 4 -11.87 -22.82 -4.10
CA THR A 4 -11.68 -22.27 -2.75
C THR A 4 -11.63 -20.74 -2.85
N THR A 5 -12.00 -20.03 -1.78
CA THR A 5 -11.91 -18.55 -1.65
C THR A 5 -10.55 -17.99 -2.10
N ASN A 6 -9.53 -18.84 -2.06
CA ASN A 6 -8.15 -18.63 -2.45
C ASN A 6 -7.94 -18.47 -3.96
N SER A 7 -8.61 -19.27 -4.78
CA SER A 7 -8.55 -19.14 -6.24
C SER A 7 -9.17 -17.83 -6.70
N TYR A 8 -10.19 -17.35 -5.97
CA TYR A 8 -10.83 -16.06 -6.24
C TYR A 8 -9.91 -14.87 -5.93
N ALA A 9 -9.08 -14.95 -4.88
CA ALA A 9 -8.08 -13.91 -4.56
C ALA A 9 -7.05 -13.74 -5.68
N VAL A 10 -6.51 -14.83 -6.19
CA VAL A 10 -5.56 -14.77 -7.32
C VAL A 10 -6.26 -14.29 -8.59
N ALA A 11 -7.48 -14.77 -8.85
CA ALA A 11 -8.24 -14.36 -10.03
C ALA A 11 -8.56 -12.86 -10.03
N ILE A 12 -8.98 -12.30 -8.88
CA ILE A 12 -9.32 -10.87 -8.80
C ILE A 12 -8.09 -9.98 -8.94
N SER A 13 -6.94 -10.36 -8.37
CA SER A 13 -5.70 -9.58 -8.53
C SER A 13 -5.18 -9.66 -9.98
N VAL A 14 -5.29 -10.82 -10.65
CA VAL A 14 -4.97 -10.93 -12.10
C VAL A 14 -5.92 -10.07 -12.94
N ALA A 15 -7.23 -10.12 -12.66
CA ALA A 15 -8.20 -9.28 -13.35
C ALA A 15 -7.88 -7.79 -13.17
N SER A 16 -7.48 -7.38 -11.96
CA SER A 16 -7.05 -6.00 -11.68
C SER A 16 -5.82 -5.60 -12.48
N VAL A 17 -4.81 -6.46 -12.62
CA VAL A 17 -3.62 -6.19 -13.43
C VAL A 17 -3.98 -5.97 -14.89
N ILE A 18 -4.82 -6.82 -15.47
CA ILE A 18 -5.22 -6.72 -16.87
C ILE A 18 -6.04 -5.45 -17.08
N TYR A 19 -7.01 -5.21 -16.21
CA TYR A 19 -7.89 -4.05 -16.30
C TYR A 19 -7.12 -2.73 -16.15
N ASN A 20 -6.35 -2.55 -15.07
CA ASN A 20 -5.58 -1.32 -14.84
C ASN A 20 -4.47 -1.14 -15.90
N GLY A 21 -3.89 -2.23 -16.41
CA GLY A 21 -2.95 -2.15 -17.52
C GLY A 21 -3.59 -1.61 -18.80
N ALA A 22 -4.77 -2.12 -19.16
CA ALA A 22 -5.51 -1.65 -20.33
C ALA A 22 -6.03 -0.21 -20.15
N GLU A 23 -6.59 0.09 -18.98
CA GLU A 23 -7.06 1.44 -18.62
C GLU A 23 -5.92 2.46 -18.69
N GLY A 24 -4.77 2.13 -18.09
CA GLY A 24 -3.59 2.98 -18.12
C GLY A 24 -3.11 3.28 -19.54
N ALA A 25 -3.02 2.25 -20.38
CA ALA A 25 -2.62 2.40 -21.78
C ALA A 25 -3.60 3.28 -22.58
N VAL A 26 -4.90 3.03 -22.44
CA VAL A 26 -5.96 3.81 -23.10
C VAL A 26 -5.96 5.26 -22.61
N SER A 27 -5.79 5.49 -21.30
CA SER A 27 -5.75 6.82 -20.69
C SER A 27 -4.55 7.62 -21.17
N ILE A 28 -3.35 7.02 -21.21
CA ILE A 28 -2.15 7.69 -21.73
C ILE A 28 -2.33 8.02 -23.21
N GLY A 29 -2.84 7.09 -24.02
CA GLY A 29 -3.06 7.30 -25.45
C GLY A 29 -4.04 8.44 -25.73
N LEU A 30 -5.24 8.35 -25.16
CA LEU A 30 -6.28 9.39 -25.33
C LEU A 30 -5.89 10.72 -24.69
N GLY A 31 -5.15 10.69 -23.58
CA GLY A 31 -4.67 11.88 -22.91
C GLY A 31 -3.60 12.61 -23.73
N ALA A 32 -2.67 11.88 -24.32
CA ALA A 32 -1.63 12.45 -25.18
C ALA A 32 -2.25 13.05 -26.46
N ASP A 33 -3.17 12.33 -27.10
CA ASP A 33 -3.83 12.77 -28.34
C ASP A 33 -4.70 14.01 -28.12
N ALA A 34 -5.38 14.09 -26.97
CA ALA A 34 -6.25 15.22 -26.63
C ALA A 34 -5.56 16.33 -25.80
N GLY A 35 -4.25 16.24 -25.57
CA GLY A 35 -3.48 17.22 -24.79
C GLY A 35 -3.83 17.31 -23.30
N SER A 36 -4.51 16.29 -22.74
CA SER A 36 -4.98 16.26 -21.35
C SER A 36 -3.91 15.75 -20.41
N ARG A 37 -3.45 16.61 -19.51
CA ARG A 37 -2.44 16.21 -18.53
C ARG A 37 -3.06 15.35 -17.45
N SER A 38 -4.25 15.73 -16.99
CA SER A 38 -4.99 14.97 -15.97
C SER A 38 -5.20 13.50 -16.37
N LEU A 39 -5.56 13.25 -17.64
CA LEU A 39 -5.78 11.90 -18.14
C LEU A 39 -4.48 11.11 -18.34
N VAL A 40 -3.40 11.75 -18.79
CA VAL A 40 -2.09 11.10 -18.91
C VAL A 40 -1.57 10.66 -17.53
N PHE A 41 -1.60 11.55 -16.54
CA PHE A 41 -1.13 11.22 -15.19
C PHE A 41 -2.02 10.20 -14.48
N PHE A 42 -3.34 10.24 -14.72
CA PHE A 42 -4.24 9.17 -14.32
C PHE A 42 -3.83 7.82 -14.90
N GLY A 43 -3.47 7.77 -16.19
CA GLY A 43 -3.02 6.54 -16.82
C GLY A 43 -1.68 6.02 -16.27
N ILE A 44 -0.73 6.92 -15.98
CA ILE A 44 0.56 6.54 -15.35
C ILE A 44 0.31 5.99 -13.94
N GLN A 45 -0.61 6.58 -13.18
CA GLN A 45 -1.00 6.09 -11.86
C GLN A 45 -1.59 4.68 -11.92
N SER A 46 -2.42 4.39 -12.93
CA SER A 46 -2.95 3.03 -13.15
C SER A 46 -1.82 2.00 -13.34
N GLY A 47 -0.71 2.40 -13.99
CA GLY A 47 0.51 1.61 -14.07
C GLY A 47 1.17 1.33 -12.70
N ILE A 48 1.14 2.29 -11.78
CA ILE A 48 1.61 2.10 -10.39
C ILE A 48 0.71 1.09 -9.65
N GLU A 49 -0.60 1.11 -9.90
CA GLU A 49 -1.52 0.11 -9.34
C GLU A 49 -1.22 -1.29 -9.88
N VAL A 50 -0.87 -1.42 -11.16
CA VAL A 50 -0.40 -2.69 -11.74
C VAL A 50 0.85 -3.20 -11.04
N LEU A 51 1.84 -2.34 -10.78
CA LEU A 51 3.06 -2.73 -10.05
C LEU A 51 2.73 -3.21 -8.62
N SER A 52 1.82 -2.53 -7.94
CA SER A 52 1.33 -2.93 -6.62
C SER A 52 0.62 -4.28 -6.65
N ALA A 53 -0.28 -4.51 -7.62
CA ALA A 53 -0.98 -5.77 -7.79
C ALA A 53 -0.03 -6.93 -8.15
N ILE A 54 1.03 -6.67 -8.94
CA ILE A 54 2.08 -7.67 -9.22
C ILE A 54 2.84 -8.05 -7.95
N LEU A 55 3.18 -7.08 -7.10
CA LEU A 55 3.83 -7.34 -5.81
C LEU A 55 2.98 -8.26 -4.92
N VAL A 56 1.65 -8.01 -4.90
CA VAL A 56 0.68 -8.85 -4.18
C VAL A 56 0.58 -10.24 -4.78
N LEU A 57 0.48 -10.35 -6.11
CA LEU A 57 0.45 -11.64 -6.81
C LEU A 57 1.72 -12.46 -6.56
N TRP A 58 2.89 -11.82 -6.54
CA TRP A 58 4.15 -12.47 -6.20
C TRP A 58 4.09 -13.08 -4.80
N ARG A 59 3.56 -12.35 -3.80
CA ARG A 59 3.41 -12.84 -2.42
C ARG A 59 2.49 -14.07 -2.34
N PHE A 60 1.33 -14.03 -3.00
CA PHE A 60 0.41 -15.17 -3.02
C PHE A 60 0.94 -16.38 -3.82
N ARG A 61 1.80 -16.18 -4.83
CA ARG A 61 2.37 -17.28 -5.62
C ARG A 61 3.60 -17.92 -4.98
N LYS A 62 4.43 -17.16 -4.25
CA LYS A 62 5.74 -17.61 -3.73
C LYS A 62 5.74 -17.94 -2.24
N ILE A 63 4.89 -17.30 -1.44
CA ILE A 63 5.05 -17.26 0.03
C ILE A 63 3.87 -17.93 0.73
N ALA A 64 2.64 -17.55 0.37
CA ALA A 64 1.45 -18.00 1.07
C ALA A 64 0.49 -18.71 0.14
N LYS A 65 0.23 -20.00 0.38
CA LYS A 65 -1.06 -20.57 -0.03
C LYS A 65 -2.14 -19.73 0.68
N PRO A 66 -3.13 -19.17 -0.03
CA PRO A 66 -4.04 -18.23 0.60
C PRO A 66 -4.80 -18.93 1.74
N GLY A 67 -4.85 -18.32 2.94
CA GLY A 67 -5.40 -18.92 4.17
C GLY A 67 -4.37 -19.36 5.23
N GLU A 68 -3.08 -19.48 4.89
CA GLU A 68 -1.99 -19.76 5.86
C GLU A 68 -1.21 -18.49 6.28
N GLU A 69 -1.60 -17.30 5.81
CA GLU A 69 -0.87 -16.04 6.06
C GLU A 69 -0.66 -15.73 7.55
N ARG A 70 -1.60 -16.12 8.42
CA ARG A 70 -1.53 -15.83 9.85
C ARG A 70 -0.37 -16.53 10.56
N SER A 71 0.13 -17.65 10.00
CA SER A 71 1.20 -18.45 10.60
C SER A 71 2.51 -18.40 9.81
N LEU A 72 2.54 -17.67 8.69
CA LEU A 72 3.71 -17.63 7.81
C LEU A 72 4.72 -16.57 8.27
N VAL A 73 5.81 -17.08 8.83
CA VAL A 73 7.05 -16.35 9.04
C VAL A 73 7.72 -16.12 7.69
N LEU A 74 7.66 -14.89 7.16
CA LEU A 74 8.42 -14.54 5.95
C LEU A 74 9.91 -14.75 6.19
N ALA A 75 10.59 -15.35 5.21
CA ALA A 75 12.04 -15.42 5.23
C ALA A 75 12.63 -13.99 5.13
N PRO A 76 13.81 -13.72 5.75
CA PRO A 76 14.37 -12.36 5.81
C PRO A 76 14.61 -11.70 4.45
N ASP A 77 14.86 -12.48 3.41
CA ASP A 77 15.01 -12.05 2.02
C ASP A 77 13.67 -11.63 1.39
N GLN A 78 12.61 -12.40 1.63
CA GLN A 78 11.26 -12.11 1.12
C GLN A 78 10.68 -10.83 1.74
N LEU A 79 10.88 -10.65 3.04
CA LEU A 79 10.48 -9.45 3.76
C LEU A 79 11.20 -8.20 3.25
N LYS A 80 12.48 -8.31 2.88
CA LYS A 80 13.22 -7.22 2.26
C LYS A 80 12.60 -6.86 0.91
N PHE A 81 12.34 -7.86 0.06
CA PHE A 81 11.76 -7.61 -1.26
C PHE A 81 10.42 -6.86 -1.18
N GLU A 82 9.52 -7.28 -0.29
CA GLU A 82 8.23 -6.62 -0.11
C GLU A 82 8.36 -5.17 0.37
N LYS A 83 9.27 -4.92 1.32
CA LYS A 83 9.53 -3.57 1.81
C LYS A 83 10.11 -2.66 0.75
N TRP A 84 11.11 -3.15 0.00
CA TRP A 84 11.71 -2.39 -1.10
C TRP A 84 10.70 -2.15 -2.23
N GLY A 85 9.82 -3.12 -2.50
CA GLY A 85 8.72 -2.97 -3.45
C GLY A 85 7.74 -1.87 -3.01
N THR A 86 7.28 -1.92 -1.75
CA THR A 86 6.35 -0.93 -1.19
C THR A 86 6.97 0.48 -1.14
N LEU A 87 8.25 0.57 -0.72
CA LEU A 87 9.00 1.82 -0.74
C LEU A 87 9.17 2.36 -2.16
N GLY A 88 9.48 1.48 -3.12
CA GLY A 88 9.60 1.83 -4.53
C GLY A 88 8.31 2.41 -5.10
N ILE A 89 7.16 1.79 -4.80
CA ILE A 89 5.83 2.31 -5.18
C ILE A 89 5.58 3.69 -4.56
N GLY A 90 5.89 3.87 -3.27
CA GLY A 90 5.77 5.17 -2.61
C GLY A 90 6.64 6.25 -3.25
N ILE A 91 7.87 5.93 -3.64
CA ILE A 91 8.77 6.85 -4.35
C ILE A 91 8.22 7.16 -5.75
N LEU A 92 7.71 6.17 -6.48
CA LEU A 92 7.10 6.39 -7.79
C LEU A 92 5.91 7.36 -7.71
N LEU A 93 5.07 7.24 -6.68
CA LEU A 93 3.97 8.19 -6.43
C LEU A 93 4.48 9.61 -6.17
N LEU A 94 5.56 9.77 -5.41
CA LEU A 94 6.15 11.09 -5.15
C LEU A 94 6.75 11.70 -6.43
N VAL A 95 7.44 10.90 -7.25
CA VAL A 95 7.95 11.34 -8.55
C VAL A 95 6.79 11.74 -9.46
N LEU A 96 5.73 10.94 -9.49
CA LEU A 96 4.52 11.21 -10.25
C LEU A 96 3.87 12.52 -9.80
N ALA A 97 3.78 12.76 -8.49
CA ALA A 97 3.27 14.00 -7.93
C ALA A 97 4.06 15.21 -8.41
N ILE A 98 5.39 15.19 -8.28
CA ILE A 98 6.26 16.29 -8.71
C ILE A 98 6.11 16.55 -10.21
N ALA A 99 6.10 15.50 -11.03
CA ALA A 99 5.92 15.62 -12.47
C ALA A 99 4.54 16.20 -12.83
N THR A 100 3.48 15.75 -12.13
CA THR A 100 2.11 16.22 -12.33
C THR A 100 1.99 17.69 -11.97
N GLU A 101 2.52 18.12 -10.82
CA GLU A 101 2.50 19.53 -10.41
C GLU A 101 3.27 20.42 -11.38
N ALA A 102 4.51 20.06 -11.72
CA ALA A 102 5.36 20.86 -12.59
C ALA A 102 4.72 21.05 -13.99
N THR A 103 4.19 19.98 -14.56
CA THR A 103 3.55 20.02 -15.88
C THR A 103 2.23 20.80 -15.84
N SER A 104 1.42 20.65 -14.79
CA SER A 104 0.13 21.32 -14.65
C SER A 104 0.28 22.82 -14.39
N ILE A 105 1.24 23.22 -13.57
CA ILE A 105 1.58 24.63 -13.35
C ILE A 105 2.08 25.27 -14.67
N SER A 106 2.94 24.58 -15.41
CA SER A 106 3.42 25.08 -16.70
C SER A 106 2.31 25.24 -17.73
N ALA A 107 1.35 24.32 -17.76
CA ALA A 107 0.17 24.36 -18.62
C ALA A 107 -0.72 25.56 -18.31
N LEU A 108 -0.95 25.80 -17.02
CA LEU A 108 -1.75 26.90 -16.54
C LEU A 108 -1.12 28.25 -16.91
N ALA A 109 0.22 28.36 -16.82
CA ALA A 109 0.95 29.55 -17.25
C ALA A 109 0.86 29.80 -18.77
N ARG A 110 0.80 28.72 -19.58
CA ARG A 110 0.70 28.80 -21.04
C ARG A 110 -0.73 28.97 -21.56
N ARG A 111 -1.74 28.80 -20.70
CA ARG A 111 -3.16 28.77 -21.07
C ARG A 111 -3.49 27.71 -22.13
N ASP A 112 -2.84 26.55 -22.02
CA ASP A 112 -3.12 25.43 -22.92
C ASP A 112 -4.57 24.95 -22.70
N ILE A 113 -5.38 24.94 -23.76
CA ILE A 113 -6.75 24.44 -23.73
C ILE A 113 -6.73 23.02 -24.28
N PRO A 114 -7.01 21.99 -23.45
CA PRO A 114 -7.11 20.63 -23.94
C PRO A 114 -8.47 20.39 -24.61
N ASP A 115 -8.46 19.59 -25.68
CA ASP A 115 -9.66 19.15 -26.41
C ASP A 115 -10.33 17.92 -25.76
N SER A 116 -9.90 17.54 -24.56
CA SER A 116 -10.08 16.20 -23.99
C SER A 116 -11.35 15.94 -23.21
N SER A 117 -12.27 16.91 -23.07
CA SER A 117 -13.43 16.79 -22.15
C SER A 117 -14.19 15.47 -22.27
N THR A 118 -14.37 15.02 -23.50
CA THR A 118 -15.17 13.85 -23.82
C THR A 118 -14.40 12.56 -23.49
N SER A 119 -13.12 12.50 -23.84
CA SER A 119 -12.25 11.34 -23.57
C SER A 119 -12.07 11.14 -22.07
N SER A 120 -11.70 12.19 -21.33
CA SER A 120 -11.49 12.11 -19.88
C SER A 120 -12.78 11.72 -19.14
N LEU A 121 -13.94 12.21 -19.59
CA LEU A 121 -15.22 11.84 -19.00
C LEU A 121 -15.61 10.38 -19.28
N ILE A 122 -15.43 9.90 -20.51
CA ILE A 122 -15.75 8.51 -20.87
C ILE A 122 -14.82 7.54 -20.12
N VAL A 123 -13.52 7.83 -20.10
CA VAL A 123 -12.54 6.99 -19.40
C VAL A 123 -12.81 6.99 -17.90
N SER A 124 -12.94 8.15 -17.26
CA SER A 124 -13.16 8.21 -15.81
C SER A 124 -14.50 7.62 -15.38
N SER A 125 -15.58 7.78 -16.16
CA SER A 125 -16.87 7.15 -15.85
C SER A 125 -16.81 5.62 -15.96
N THR A 126 -16.15 5.11 -17.01
CA THR A 126 -15.94 3.67 -17.20
C THR A 126 -15.05 3.12 -16.07
N ALA A 127 -13.97 3.82 -15.74
CA ALA A 127 -13.06 3.49 -14.66
C ALA A 127 -13.75 3.40 -13.30
N LEU A 128 -14.63 4.35 -12.96
CA LEU A 128 -15.39 4.31 -11.71
C LEU A 128 -16.22 3.03 -11.59
N VAL A 129 -16.93 2.66 -12.65
CA VAL A 129 -17.78 1.46 -12.65
C VAL A 129 -16.94 0.22 -12.43
N PHE A 130 -15.89 0.01 -13.23
CA PHE A 130 -15.07 -1.20 -13.13
C PHE A 130 -14.26 -1.27 -11.84
N MET A 131 -13.68 -0.15 -11.37
CA MET A 131 -12.93 -0.12 -10.12
C MET A 131 -13.82 -0.44 -8.92
N ILE A 132 -15.06 0.08 -8.87
CA ILE A 132 -16.01 -0.27 -7.80
C ILE A 132 -16.35 -1.77 -7.86
N LEU A 133 -16.61 -2.31 -9.05
CA LEU A 133 -16.92 -3.72 -9.25
C LEU A 133 -15.76 -4.64 -8.85
N ILE A 134 -14.51 -4.21 -9.05
CA ILE A 134 -13.30 -4.96 -8.65
C ILE A 134 -13.02 -4.81 -7.15
N TRP A 135 -13.25 -3.61 -6.59
CA TRP A 135 -12.98 -3.30 -5.20
C TRP A 135 -13.89 -4.06 -4.22
N LEU A 136 -15.18 -4.23 -4.57
CA LEU A 136 -16.15 -4.93 -3.72
C LEU A 136 -15.71 -6.37 -3.36
N PRO A 137 -15.36 -7.23 -4.34
CA PRO A 137 -14.75 -8.54 -4.07
C PRO A 137 -13.46 -8.43 -3.27
N LYS A 138 -12.50 -7.57 -3.64
CA LYS A 138 -11.23 -7.43 -2.91
C LYS A 138 -11.46 -7.14 -1.42
N ARG A 139 -12.38 -6.22 -1.11
CA ARG A 139 -12.76 -5.87 0.28
C ARG A 139 -13.37 -7.05 1.02
N TYR A 140 -14.23 -7.83 0.37
CA TYR A 140 -14.82 -9.02 0.95
C TYR A 140 -13.76 -10.10 1.21
N LEU A 141 -12.93 -10.39 0.21
CA LEU A 141 -11.85 -11.37 0.29
C LEU A 141 -10.79 -10.98 1.35
N ALA A 142 -10.48 -9.69 1.51
CA ALA A 142 -9.60 -9.22 2.56
C ALA A 142 -10.09 -9.60 3.96
N LYS A 143 -11.41 -9.51 4.19
CA LYS A 143 -12.04 -9.92 5.46
C LYS A 143 -12.18 -11.43 5.59
N ALA A 144 -12.59 -12.11 4.51
CA ALA A 144 -12.82 -13.55 4.51
C ALA A 144 -11.51 -14.36 4.66
N LEU A 145 -10.40 -13.83 4.16
CA LEU A 145 -9.08 -14.45 4.25
C LEU A 145 -8.23 -13.93 5.42
N ASP A 146 -8.72 -12.92 6.16
CA ASP A 146 -7.97 -12.18 7.20
C ASP A 146 -6.54 -11.80 6.75
N SER A 147 -6.43 -11.33 5.51
CA SER A 147 -5.15 -11.09 4.83
C SER A 147 -4.79 -9.61 4.87
N SER A 148 -3.64 -9.29 5.47
CA SER A 148 -3.11 -7.91 5.50
C SER A 148 -2.71 -7.41 4.11
N VAL A 149 -2.24 -8.30 3.24
CA VAL A 149 -1.88 -7.97 1.85
C VAL A 149 -3.10 -7.61 1.02
N MET A 150 -4.14 -8.45 1.08
CA MET A 150 -5.39 -8.20 0.35
C MET A 150 -6.10 -6.95 0.91
N ARG A 151 -5.98 -6.69 2.22
CA ARG A 151 -6.44 -5.43 2.83
C ARG A 151 -5.68 -4.22 2.27
N GLY A 152 -4.36 -4.31 2.14
CA GLY A 152 -3.53 -3.27 1.52
C GLY A 152 -3.93 -3.00 0.07
N GLU A 153 -4.13 -4.06 -0.73
CA GLU A 153 -4.60 -3.95 -2.12
C GLU A 153 -5.98 -3.29 -2.20
N ALA A 154 -6.92 -3.66 -1.32
CA ALA A 154 -8.25 -3.06 -1.27
C ALA A 154 -8.23 -1.57 -0.87
N ILE A 155 -7.29 -1.14 -0.02
CA ILE A 155 -7.09 0.27 0.32
C ILE A 155 -6.50 1.03 -0.87
N CYS A 156 -5.53 0.45 -1.58
CA CYS A 156 -4.93 1.04 -2.77
C CYS A 156 -5.98 1.28 -3.88
N SER A 157 -6.81 0.27 -4.19
CA SER A 157 -7.90 0.44 -5.16
C SER A 157 -8.96 1.46 -4.67
N LEU A 158 -9.16 1.62 -3.35
CA LEU A 158 -10.03 2.68 -2.82
C LEU A 158 -9.47 4.08 -3.07
N SER A 159 -8.17 4.29 -2.85
CA SER A 159 -7.50 5.55 -3.22
C SER A 159 -7.65 5.82 -4.72
N CYS A 160 -7.53 4.80 -5.56
CA CYS A 160 -7.70 4.95 -7.01
C CYS A 160 -9.13 5.37 -7.37
N ILE A 161 -10.17 4.80 -6.73
CA ILE A 161 -11.56 5.26 -6.91
C ILE A 161 -11.70 6.75 -6.54
N GLN A 162 -11.07 7.21 -5.46
CA GLN A 162 -11.10 8.63 -5.06
C GLN A 162 -10.43 9.54 -6.10
N LEU A 163 -9.29 9.12 -6.65
CA LEU A 163 -8.59 9.83 -7.73
C LEU A 163 -9.44 9.86 -9.01
N THR A 164 -10.06 8.73 -9.38
CA THR A 164 -10.97 8.66 -10.54
C THR A 164 -12.19 9.56 -10.35
N LEU A 165 -12.72 9.69 -9.12
CA LEU A 165 -13.80 10.64 -8.81
C LEU A 165 -13.36 12.08 -9.04
N VAL A 166 -12.15 12.46 -8.61
CA VAL A 166 -11.59 13.80 -8.85
C VAL A 166 -11.49 14.07 -10.36
N LEU A 167 -10.96 13.12 -11.13
CA LEU A 167 -10.87 13.23 -12.59
C LEU A 167 -12.25 13.35 -13.26
N PHE A 168 -13.22 12.54 -12.81
CA PHE A 168 -14.59 12.55 -13.32
C PHE A 168 -15.27 13.88 -13.06
N ILE A 169 -15.19 14.40 -11.82
CA ILE A 169 -15.77 15.69 -11.44
C ILE A 169 -15.11 16.82 -12.26
N GLY A 170 -13.79 16.82 -12.38
CA GLY A 170 -13.07 17.79 -13.21
C GLY A 170 -13.54 17.78 -14.67
N SER A 171 -13.65 16.59 -15.25
CA SER A 171 -14.14 16.40 -16.62
C SER A 171 -15.59 16.87 -16.79
N LEU A 172 -16.45 16.59 -15.80
CA LEU A 172 -17.85 17.00 -15.79
C LEU A 172 -17.99 18.53 -15.69
N VAL A 173 -17.22 19.17 -14.80
CA VAL A 173 -17.17 20.62 -14.66
C VAL A 173 -16.73 21.28 -15.96
N PHE A 174 -15.68 20.78 -16.61
CA PHE A 174 -15.23 21.31 -17.89
C PHE A 174 -16.29 21.17 -18.99
N LYS A 175 -17.02 20.04 -19.03
CA LYS A 175 -18.10 19.82 -20.01
C LYS A 175 -19.30 20.76 -19.82
N VAL A 176 -19.64 21.07 -18.57
CA VAL A 176 -20.75 21.99 -18.25
C VAL A 176 -20.32 23.45 -18.39
N TRP A 177 -19.07 23.78 -18.07
CA TRP A 177 -18.55 25.14 -18.08
C TRP A 177 -17.61 25.40 -19.26
N LYS A 178 -18.17 25.93 -20.34
CA LYS A 178 -17.47 26.19 -21.63
C LYS A 178 -16.29 27.17 -21.59
N GLY A 179 -16.02 27.83 -20.45
CA GLY A 179 -14.88 28.75 -20.26
C GLY A 179 -13.73 28.17 -19.43
N GLY A 180 -13.80 26.89 -19.06
CA GLY A 180 -12.93 26.26 -18.08
C GLY A 180 -11.54 25.85 -18.58
N TRP A 181 -10.82 26.66 -19.35
CA TRP A 181 -9.49 26.32 -19.88
C TRP A 181 -8.49 25.82 -18.80
N TRP A 182 -8.66 26.28 -17.56
CA TRP A 182 -7.84 25.91 -16.41
C TRP A 182 -8.25 24.60 -15.72
N VAL A 183 -9.44 24.05 -16.02
CA VAL A 183 -10.04 22.95 -15.24
C VAL A 183 -9.23 21.66 -15.34
N ASP A 184 -8.70 21.32 -16.52
CA ASP A 184 -7.83 20.14 -16.67
C ASP A 184 -6.55 20.28 -15.82
N SER A 185 -5.91 21.45 -15.84
CA SER A 185 -4.70 21.72 -15.07
C SER A 185 -4.99 21.74 -13.56
N ALA A 186 -6.12 22.32 -13.12
CA ALA A 186 -6.53 22.28 -11.71
C ALA A 186 -6.88 20.86 -11.25
N THR A 187 -7.50 20.07 -12.11
CA THR A 187 -7.76 18.64 -11.84
C THR A 187 -6.47 17.87 -11.70
N ALA A 188 -5.50 18.11 -12.60
CA ALA A 188 -4.18 17.48 -12.53
C ALA A 188 -3.41 17.89 -11.26
N ILE A 189 -3.46 19.17 -10.85
CA ILE A 189 -2.91 19.62 -9.55
C ILE A 189 -3.59 18.89 -8.39
N ALA A 190 -4.92 18.79 -8.39
CA ALA A 190 -5.62 18.04 -7.35
C ALA A 190 -5.14 16.58 -7.29
N LEU A 191 -5.00 15.90 -8.44
CA LEU A 191 -4.44 14.55 -8.51
C LEU A 191 -2.99 14.51 -7.98
N GLY A 192 -2.14 15.46 -8.35
CA GLY A 192 -0.76 15.59 -7.89
C GLY A 192 -0.65 15.67 -6.36
N LEU A 193 -1.51 16.48 -5.73
CA LEU A 193 -1.59 16.58 -4.27
C LEU A 193 -2.01 15.26 -3.61
N PHE A 194 -2.96 14.53 -4.18
CA PHE A 194 -3.34 13.21 -3.69
C PHE A 194 -2.21 12.19 -3.86
N PHE A 195 -1.51 12.19 -5.01
CA PHE A 195 -0.33 11.34 -5.22
C PHE A 195 0.77 11.63 -4.20
N ALA A 196 1.02 12.91 -3.90
CA ALA A 196 1.98 13.31 -2.89
C ALA A 196 1.58 12.80 -1.51
N TRP A 197 0.31 12.95 -1.12
CA TRP A 197 -0.22 12.48 0.15
C TRP A 197 -0.02 10.97 0.32
N ASP A 198 -0.45 10.18 -0.68
CA ASP A 198 -0.34 8.73 -0.65
C ASP A 198 1.13 8.27 -0.69
N GLY A 199 1.95 8.90 -1.52
CA GLY A 199 3.39 8.65 -1.60
C GLY A 199 4.11 8.90 -0.27
N VAL A 200 3.88 10.06 0.36
CA VAL A 200 4.48 10.39 1.68
C VAL A 200 4.03 9.39 2.73
N LYS A 201 2.73 9.04 2.75
CA LYS A 201 2.18 8.07 3.69
C LYS A 201 2.85 6.70 3.54
N MET A 202 3.01 6.20 2.32
CA MET A 202 3.67 4.92 2.03
C MET A 202 5.15 4.92 2.42
N VAL A 203 5.89 5.97 2.06
CA VAL A 203 7.32 6.10 2.40
C VAL A 203 7.51 6.21 3.91
N ARG A 204 6.73 7.07 4.59
CA ARG A 204 6.80 7.24 6.05
C ARG A 204 6.55 5.91 6.77
N ASN A 205 5.50 5.19 6.39
CA ASN A 205 5.17 3.92 7.02
C ASN A 205 6.27 2.87 6.80
N SER A 206 6.87 2.84 5.60
CA SER A 206 7.99 1.95 5.28
C SER A 206 9.25 2.25 6.11
N ILE A 207 9.57 3.53 6.31
CA ILE A 207 10.71 3.98 7.12
C ILE A 207 10.49 3.70 8.61
N VAL A 208 9.33 4.08 9.16
CA VAL A 208 9.00 3.86 10.59
C VAL A 208 9.04 2.37 10.92
N CYS A 209 8.49 1.52 10.05
CA CYS A 209 8.57 0.07 10.19
C CYS A 209 10.03 -0.41 10.23
N THR A 210 10.88 0.11 9.34
CA THR A 210 12.31 -0.25 9.28
C THR A 210 13.05 0.17 10.56
N ILE A 211 12.77 1.36 11.10
CA ILE A 211 13.39 1.85 12.33
C ILE A 211 12.97 0.98 13.52
N LYS A 212 11.67 0.68 13.69
CA LYS A 212 11.18 -0.15 14.80
C LYS A 212 11.83 -1.55 14.79
N LEU A 213 12.07 -2.11 13.61
CA LEU A 213 12.75 -3.41 13.48
C LEU A 213 14.24 -3.36 13.78
N LEU A 214 14.91 -2.28 13.37
CA LEU A 214 16.31 -2.05 13.74
C LEU A 214 16.44 -1.90 15.27
N GLN A 215 15.53 -1.15 15.90
CA GLN A 215 15.46 -1.01 17.36
C GLN A 215 15.22 -2.36 18.03
N ALA A 216 14.25 -3.15 17.56
CA ALA A 216 14.01 -4.50 18.10
C ALA A 216 15.22 -5.43 17.94
N ASN A 217 15.93 -5.36 16.81
CA ASN A 217 17.13 -6.16 16.56
C ASN A 217 18.32 -5.75 17.44
N ILE A 218 18.45 -4.45 17.77
CA ILE A 218 19.45 -3.94 18.70
C ILE A 218 19.09 -4.33 20.14
N LEU A 219 17.84 -4.12 20.57
CA LEU A 219 17.39 -4.42 21.93
C LEU A 219 17.43 -5.91 22.24
N ALA A 220 17.10 -6.77 21.28
CA ALA A 220 17.22 -8.22 21.45
C ALA A 220 18.68 -8.72 21.42
N LYS A 221 19.62 -7.89 20.96
CA LYS A 221 21.06 -8.15 21.06
C LYS A 221 21.60 -7.83 22.47
N ASP A 222 20.98 -6.87 23.17
CA ASP A 222 21.42 -6.39 24.48
C ASP A 222 20.63 -6.95 25.68
N SER A 223 19.37 -7.35 25.51
CA SER A 223 18.53 -7.79 26.64
C SER A 223 17.63 -8.95 26.24
N GLY A 224 17.67 -10.03 27.03
CA GLY A 224 16.83 -11.21 26.81
C GLY A 224 15.35 -10.84 26.84
N SER A 225 14.72 -10.79 25.66
CA SER A 225 13.28 -10.96 25.34
C SER A 225 12.19 -10.15 26.09
N ALA A 226 12.48 -9.34 27.12
CA ALA A 226 11.43 -8.71 27.94
C ALA A 226 10.99 -7.29 27.52
N CYS A 227 11.75 -6.58 26.67
CA CYS A 227 11.52 -5.15 26.38
C CYS A 227 10.62 -4.82 25.16
N LEU A 228 10.00 -5.80 24.50
CA LEU A 228 9.34 -5.54 23.21
C LEU A 228 7.94 -4.91 23.32
N ALA A 229 7.26 -4.99 24.48
CA ALA A 229 5.88 -4.54 24.63
C ALA A 229 5.69 -3.00 24.69
N ASP A 230 6.69 -2.25 25.16
CA ASP A 230 6.59 -0.79 25.37
C ASP A 230 6.62 0.04 24.06
N PHE A 231 6.98 -0.56 22.92
CA PHE A 231 7.09 0.14 21.63
C PHE A 231 5.82 0.07 20.77
N GLY A 232 4.69 -0.35 21.34
CA GLY A 232 3.44 -0.61 20.60
C GLY A 232 3.54 -1.82 19.66
N LEU A 233 4.48 -2.74 19.96
CA LEU A 233 4.65 -4.00 19.27
C LEU A 233 3.89 -5.06 20.08
N THR A 234 2.77 -5.57 19.57
CA THR A 234 2.06 -6.67 20.24
C THR A 234 2.84 -7.97 20.05
N SER A 235 3.57 -8.36 21.10
CA SER A 235 4.16 -9.70 21.26
C SER A 235 3.04 -10.71 21.51
N VAL A 236 2.80 -11.61 20.56
CA VAL A 236 2.08 -12.86 20.87
C VAL A 236 3.12 -13.84 21.41
N SER A 237 2.81 -14.34 22.61
CA SER A 237 3.49 -15.39 23.37
C SER A 237 3.77 -16.62 22.50
N ASP A 238 4.84 -16.57 21.72
CA ASP A 238 5.68 -17.69 21.23
C ASP A 238 6.79 -17.13 20.32
N GLY A 239 7.47 -16.09 20.82
CA GLY A 239 8.88 -15.81 20.50
C GLY A 239 9.26 -15.38 19.07
N ASN A 240 8.36 -14.91 18.20
CA ASN A 240 8.81 -14.48 16.85
C ASN A 240 7.97 -13.43 16.09
N ILE A 241 6.94 -12.78 16.65
CA ILE A 241 6.06 -11.90 15.84
C ILE A 241 6.04 -10.47 16.39
N ILE A 242 6.32 -9.50 15.51
CA ILE A 242 6.26 -8.06 15.79
C ILE A 242 5.28 -7.40 14.80
N PHE A 243 4.16 -6.87 15.30
CA PHE A 243 3.20 -6.10 14.49
C PHE A 243 3.55 -4.61 14.47
N CYS A 244 3.50 -3.99 13.29
CA CYS A 244 3.54 -2.53 13.13
C CYS A 244 2.40 -2.09 12.22
N ASP A 245 1.35 -1.51 12.80
CA ASP A 245 0.25 -0.82 12.10
C ASP A 245 -0.20 -1.54 10.81
N ASP A 246 -0.75 -2.75 10.96
CA ASP A 246 -1.26 -3.65 9.90
C ASP A 246 -0.23 -4.26 8.93
N ILE A 247 1.07 -3.95 9.04
CA ILE A 247 2.15 -4.62 8.30
C ILE A 247 2.74 -5.73 9.17
N LEU A 248 2.57 -6.98 8.74
CA LEU A 248 3.17 -8.16 9.36
C LEU A 248 4.69 -8.12 9.10
N VAL A 249 5.48 -8.00 10.16
CA VAL A 249 6.93 -8.19 10.06
C VAL A 249 7.41 -9.25 11.02
N VAL A 250 7.98 -10.32 10.45
CA VAL A 250 8.57 -11.40 11.22
C VAL A 250 10.09 -11.26 11.25
N GLY A 251 10.66 -11.25 12.46
CA GLY A 251 12.09 -11.31 12.71
C GLY A 251 12.48 -12.71 13.19
N ASN A 252 13.53 -13.29 12.63
CA ASN A 252 13.99 -14.63 12.98
C ASN A 252 14.88 -14.59 14.24
N PHE A 253 14.32 -14.87 15.42
CA PHE A 253 15.10 -15.04 16.67
C PHE A 253 15.47 -16.51 16.92
N ARG A 254 15.85 -17.26 15.88
CA ARG A 254 16.38 -18.62 16.04
C ARG A 254 17.89 -18.63 16.22
N LYS A 255 18.37 -18.30 17.42
CA LYS A 255 19.63 -18.86 17.96
C LYS A 255 19.81 -18.55 19.45
N ARG A 256 19.26 -19.42 20.31
CA ARG A 256 19.86 -19.99 21.55
C ARG A 256 18.77 -20.61 22.42
N HIS A 257 18.33 -21.81 22.04
CA HIS A 257 17.28 -22.56 22.74
C HIS A 257 17.80 -23.43 23.91
N ASN A 258 19.01 -23.18 24.43
CA ASN A 258 19.66 -24.07 25.41
C ASN A 258 19.87 -23.46 26.82
N GLN A 259 19.17 -22.39 27.21
CA GLN A 259 19.27 -21.86 28.59
C GLN A 259 17.94 -21.66 29.34
N MET A 260 16.78 -21.99 28.76
CA MET A 260 15.47 -21.77 29.41
C MET A 260 15.03 -22.87 30.40
N ALA A 261 15.89 -23.82 30.79
CA ALA A 261 15.50 -24.89 31.71
C ALA A 261 15.61 -24.52 33.21
N SER A 262 16.13 -23.34 33.58
CA SER A 262 16.48 -23.03 34.98
C SER A 262 15.65 -21.91 35.64
N LEU A 263 14.64 -21.33 34.99
CA LEU A 263 13.90 -20.17 35.52
C LEU A 263 12.42 -20.44 35.84
N ARG A 264 12.02 -21.72 35.97
CA ARG A 264 10.65 -22.09 36.36
C ARG A 264 10.39 -21.97 37.87
N ASP A 265 11.41 -21.68 38.69
CA ASP A 265 11.32 -21.74 40.16
C ASP A 265 11.28 -20.38 40.89
N LEU A 266 10.99 -19.26 40.22
CA LEU A 266 10.82 -17.98 40.91
C LEU A 266 9.41 -17.44 40.70
N GLY A 267 8.57 -17.68 41.70
CA GLY A 267 7.17 -17.27 41.77
C GLY A 267 6.95 -15.76 41.54
N HIS A 268 5.77 -15.44 41.03
CA HIS A 268 5.34 -14.10 40.63
C HIS A 268 5.54 -13.04 41.73
N PRO A 269 6.40 -12.02 41.54
CA PRO A 269 6.43 -10.85 42.40
C PRO A 269 5.43 -9.78 41.91
N SER A 270 4.73 -9.16 42.85
CA SER A 270 3.58 -8.28 42.63
C SER A 270 3.90 -6.80 42.43
N SER A 271 5.17 -6.39 42.30
CA SER A 271 5.51 -5.01 41.93
C SER A 271 6.94 -4.87 41.36
N VAL A 272 7.07 -3.94 40.40
CA VAL A 272 8.28 -3.66 39.60
C VAL A 272 9.48 -3.20 40.46
N GLU A 273 9.22 -2.64 41.63
CA GLU A 273 10.25 -2.07 42.52
C GLU A 273 11.04 -3.15 43.27
N GLU A 274 10.46 -4.35 43.47
CA GLU A 274 11.10 -5.47 44.14
C GLU A 274 12.09 -6.21 43.23
N VAL A 275 11.86 -6.19 41.91
CA VAL A 275 12.76 -6.76 40.90
C VAL A 275 14.03 -5.91 40.75
N TYR A 276 13.91 -4.57 40.82
CA TYR A 276 15.06 -3.66 40.69
C TYR A 276 16.04 -3.80 41.87
N LYS A 277 15.53 -3.99 43.10
CA LYS A 277 16.38 -4.17 44.30
C LYS A 277 17.17 -5.48 44.32
N LYS A 278 16.72 -6.54 43.62
CA LYS A 278 17.44 -7.82 43.56
C LYS A 278 18.55 -7.88 42.51
N LEU A 279 18.56 -6.96 41.54
CA LEU A 279 19.52 -6.97 40.43
C LEU A 279 20.75 -6.07 40.65
N VAL A 280 20.78 -5.25 41.72
CA VAL A 280 21.88 -4.31 42.01
C VAL A 280 22.71 -4.77 43.23
N LYS A 281 22.88 -6.08 43.42
CA LYS A 281 23.89 -6.62 44.35
C LYS A 281 24.60 -7.82 43.75
#